data_AF-A0A933A8A3-F1
#
_entry.id   AF-A0A933A8A3-F1
#
_cell.length_a   1.000
_cell.length_b   1.000
_cell.length_c   1.000
_cell.angle_alpha   90.00
_cell.angle_beta   90.00
_cell.angle_gamma   90.00
#
_symmetry.space_group_name_H-M   'P 1'
#
loop_
_entity.id
_entity.type
_entity.pdbx_description
1 polymer ?
#
loop_
_entity_poly.entity_id
_entity_poly.type
_entity_poly.pdbx_seq_one_letter_code
_entity_poly.pdbx_strand_id
1 'polypeptide(L)'
;MAKLSEAAKKLIGEIHPALIATAGKSGKPNVSAKGSFRVLDDEHVVFNDMNSPRTVANLLENPQVSIICLNANRQSCRIWGTAEVLDSGPLFDEAVAAMAARNMKPRHVVKVRVDDVEHS
;
A
#
# COMPACT_ATOMS: atom_id res chain seq x y z
N MET A 1 -5.09 15.37 -5.53
CA MET A 1 -3.81 14.66 -5.65
C MET A 1 -2.80 15.42 -4.83
N ALA A 2 -2.20 14.76 -3.85
CA ALA A 2 -1.19 15.34 -2.98
C ALA A 2 0.17 14.73 -3.32
N LYS A 3 1.24 15.51 -3.13
CA LYS A 3 2.62 15.01 -3.25
C LYS A 3 3.15 14.62 -1.87
N LEU A 4 3.88 13.51 -1.81
CA LEU A 4 4.56 13.07 -0.62
C LEU A 4 5.73 14.01 -0.31
N SER A 5 5.73 14.60 0.89
CA SER A 5 6.87 15.35 1.40
C SER A 5 8.06 14.42 1.65
N GLU A 6 9.28 14.95 1.68
CA GLU A 6 10.48 14.16 2.03
C GLU A 6 10.37 13.55 3.44
N ALA A 7 9.71 14.25 4.37
CA ALA A 7 9.43 13.71 5.71
C ALA A 7 8.48 12.50 5.66
N ALA A 8 7.40 12.57 4.87
CA ALA A 8 6.49 11.45 4.66
C ALA A 8 7.20 10.25 4.03
N LYS A 9 8.00 10.48 2.98
CA LYS A 9 8.77 9.42 2.30
C LYS A 9 9.73 8.72 3.26
N LYS A 10 10.43 9.49 4.10
CA LYS A 10 11.34 8.95 5.13
C LYS A 10 10.59 8.06 6.13
N LEU A 11 9.46 8.54 6.67
CA LEU A 11 8.65 7.75 7.61
C LEU A 11 8.12 6.46 6.99
N ILE A 12 7.66 6.51 5.74
CA ILE A 12 7.19 5.32 5.01
C ILE A 12 8.31 4.29 4.80
N GLY A 13 9.53 4.76 4.52
CA GLY A 13 10.69 3.87 4.32
C GLY A 13 11.27 3.27 5.61
N GLU A 14 11.04 3.91 6.77
CA GLU A 14 11.58 3.46 8.06
C GLU A 14 10.59 2.63 8.87
N ILE A 15 9.28 2.89 8.73
CA ILE A 15 8.26 2.30 9.59
C ILE A 15 7.50 1.20 8.86
N HIS A 16 7.69 -0.03 9.33
CA HIS A 16 6.99 -1.21 8.85
C HIS A 16 6.42 -2.06 10.00
N PRO A 17 5.32 -2.80 9.75
CA PRO A 17 4.51 -2.79 8.53
C PRO A 17 3.58 -1.57 8.47
N ALA A 18 3.08 -1.25 7.28
CA ALA A 18 1.91 -0.38 7.16
C ALA A 18 0.63 -1.19 7.33
N LEU A 19 -0.41 -0.57 7.89
CA LEU A 19 -1.74 -1.13 8.04
C LEU A 19 -2.66 -0.57 6.95
N ILE A 20 -3.23 -1.45 6.12
CA ILE A 20 -4.06 -1.10 4.97
C ILE A 20 -5.52 -1.35 5.30
N ALA A 21 -6.29 -0.28 5.47
CA ALA A 21 -7.73 -0.32 5.72
C ALA A 21 -8.50 -0.19 4.40
N THR A 22 -9.44 -1.11 4.19
CA THR A 22 -10.27 -1.22 2.98
C THR A 22 -11.70 -1.61 3.35
N ALA A 23 -12.66 -1.32 2.47
CA ALA A 23 -14.02 -1.83 2.56
C ALA A 23 -14.62 -1.97 1.15
N GLY A 24 -15.25 -3.11 0.86
CA GLY A 24 -16.01 -3.32 -0.38
C GLY A 24 -17.38 -2.65 -0.33
N LYS A 25 -18.28 -3.00 -1.26
CA LYS A 25 -19.61 -2.37 -1.40
C LYS A 25 -20.51 -2.48 -0.17
N SER A 26 -20.34 -3.54 0.63
CA SER A 26 -21.10 -3.75 1.86
C SER A 26 -20.71 -2.80 3.01
N GLY A 27 -19.60 -2.06 2.86
CA GLY A 27 -19.06 -1.18 3.91
C GLY A 27 -18.39 -1.90 5.08
N LYS A 28 -18.31 -3.25 5.08
CA LYS A 28 -17.63 -4.00 6.13
C LYS A 28 -16.12 -3.68 6.12
N PRO A 29 -15.53 -3.20 7.23
CA PRO A 29 -14.12 -2.84 7.27
C PRO A 29 -13.22 -4.07 7.29
N ASN A 30 -12.04 -3.94 6.69
CA ASN A 30 -10.97 -4.92 6.71
C ASN A 30 -9.61 -4.22 6.84
N VAL A 31 -8.70 -4.79 7.63
CA VAL A 31 -7.33 -4.29 7.80
C VAL A 31 -6.34 -5.41 7.50
N SER A 32 -5.29 -5.09 6.74
CA SER A 32 -4.19 -6.02 6.45
C SER A 32 -2.84 -5.34 6.66
N ALA A 33 -1.94 -6.00 7.39
CA ALA A 33 -0.57 -5.53 7.55
C ALA A 33 0.27 -5.86 6.32
N LYS A 34 1.01 -4.87 5.79
CA LYS A 34 1.87 -4.99 4.62
C LYS A 34 3.29 -4.54 4.94
N GLY A 35 4.20 -5.51 5.05
CA GLY A 35 5.63 -5.24 5.16
C GLY A 35 6.29 -4.84 3.84
N SER A 36 5.60 -5.01 2.71
CA SER A 36 6.06 -4.63 1.36
C SER A 36 5.68 -3.20 0.96
N PHE A 37 5.01 -2.47 1.86
CA PHE A 37 4.55 -1.11 1.61
C PHE A 37 5.75 -0.16 1.46
N ARG A 38 5.79 0.60 0.38
CA ARG A 38 6.88 1.55 0.08
C ARG A 38 6.39 2.70 -0.80
N VAL A 39 7.20 3.75 -0.86
CA VAL A 39 7.05 4.83 -1.86
C VAL A 39 7.40 4.28 -3.25
N LEU A 40 6.57 4.59 -4.25
CA LEU A 40 6.86 4.30 -5.66
C LEU A 40 7.43 5.54 -6.36
N ASP A 41 6.76 6.68 -6.18
CA ASP A 41 7.14 7.99 -6.70
C ASP A 41 6.53 9.11 -5.83
N ASP A 42 6.61 10.37 -6.28
CA ASP A 42 6.11 11.53 -5.52
C ASP A 42 4.60 11.50 -5.22
N GLU A 43 3.82 10.75 -5.99
CA GLU A 43 2.35 10.74 -5.96
C GLU A 43 1.77 9.35 -5.75
N HIS A 44 2.63 8.33 -5.66
CA HIS A 44 2.22 6.94 -5.52
C HIS A 44 2.99 6.18 -4.45
N VAL A 45 2.25 5.34 -3.74
CA VAL A 45 2.79 4.26 -2.90
C VAL A 45 2.36 2.92 -3.45
N VAL A 46 3.03 1.85 -3.03
CA VAL A 46 2.79 0.51 -3.56
C VAL A 46 2.97 -0.55 -2.48
N PHE A 47 2.20 -1.64 -2.57
CA PHE A 47 2.44 -2.85 -1.78
C PHE A 47 2.17 -4.11 -2.58
N ASN A 48 2.84 -5.20 -2.19
CA ASN A 48 2.65 -6.52 -2.78
C ASN A 48 1.53 -7.28 -2.07
N ASP A 49 0.66 -7.92 -2.84
CA ASP A 49 -0.30 -8.90 -2.34
C ASP A 49 0.22 -10.33 -2.48
N MET A 50 0.56 -10.97 -1.36
CA MET A 50 0.93 -12.39 -1.34
C MET A 50 -0.28 -13.29 -1.08
N ASN A 51 -1.12 -12.90 -0.12
CA ASN A 51 -2.25 -13.71 0.33
C ASN A 51 -3.27 -12.85 1.11
N SER A 52 -3.77 -11.76 0.52
CA SER A 52 -4.78 -10.90 1.13
C SER A 52 -6.04 -10.82 0.29
N PRO A 53 -6.76 -11.96 0.12
CA PRO A 53 -7.90 -12.05 -0.78
C PRO A 53 -9.02 -11.05 -0.44
N ARG A 54 -9.24 -10.77 0.85
CA ARG A 54 -10.25 -9.78 1.29
C ARG A 54 -9.88 -8.35 0.92
N THR A 55 -8.60 -7.98 1.09
CA THR A 55 -8.11 -6.65 0.74
C THR A 55 -8.27 -6.42 -0.76
N VAL A 56 -7.84 -7.37 -1.60
CA VAL A 56 -7.96 -7.25 -3.05
C VAL A 56 -9.42 -7.25 -3.50
N ALA A 57 -10.26 -8.15 -2.97
CA ALA A 57 -11.68 -8.16 -3.29
C ALA A 57 -12.37 -6.83 -2.96
N ASN A 58 -12.05 -6.24 -1.80
CA ASN A 58 -12.54 -4.91 -1.44
C ASN A 58 -12.08 -3.85 -2.44
N LEU A 59 -10.80 -3.83 -2.81
CA LEU A 59 -10.24 -2.81 -3.72
C LEU A 59 -10.78 -2.91 -5.15
N LEU A 60 -11.11 -4.12 -5.62
CA LEU A 60 -11.76 -4.32 -6.92
C LEU A 60 -13.20 -3.81 -6.93
N GLU A 61 -13.88 -3.79 -5.79
CA GLU A 61 -15.23 -3.26 -5.64
C GLU A 61 -15.27 -1.75 -5.33
N ASN A 62 -14.30 -1.27 -4.55
CA ASN A 62 -14.15 0.09 -4.07
C ASN A 62 -12.65 0.42 -3.93
N PRO A 63 -12.09 1.27 -4.81
CA PRO A 63 -10.65 1.53 -4.83
C PRO A 63 -10.17 2.44 -3.69
N GLN A 64 -11.05 2.95 -2.84
CA GLN A 64 -10.66 3.81 -1.72
C GLN A 64 -9.92 3.04 -0.64
N VAL A 65 -8.78 3.58 -0.20
CA VAL A 65 -7.92 2.97 0.82
C VAL A 65 -7.41 4.02 1.81
N SER A 66 -7.30 3.63 3.08
CA SER A 66 -6.55 4.38 4.08
C SER A 66 -5.38 3.52 4.57
N ILE A 67 -4.20 4.12 4.68
CA ILE A 67 -2.95 3.44 5.00
C ILE A 67 -2.29 4.20 6.14
N ILE A 68 -1.78 3.49 7.15
CA ILE A 68 -0.97 4.12 8.20
C ILE A 68 0.23 3.24 8.56
N CYS A 69 1.41 3.86 8.65
CA CYS A 69 2.54 3.31 9.39
C CYS A 69 2.73 4.13 10.68
N LEU A 70 3.03 3.44 11.78
CA LEU A 70 3.26 4.05 13.09
C LEU A 70 4.29 3.25 13.89
N ASN A 71 5.14 3.93 14.65
CA ASN A 71 6.16 3.29 15.49
C ASN A 71 5.89 3.53 16.99
N ALA A 72 6.71 2.90 17.85
CA ALA A 72 6.59 3.01 19.30
C ALA A 72 6.81 4.44 19.84
N ASN A 73 7.53 5.28 19.08
CA ASN A 73 7.75 6.70 19.41
C ASN A 73 6.59 7.59 18.96
N ARG A 74 5.48 6.99 18.48
CA ARG A 74 4.29 7.68 17.96
C ARG A 74 4.55 8.53 16.71
N GLN A 75 5.67 8.30 16.03
CA GLN A 75 5.87 8.86 14.70
C GLN A 75 4.98 8.10 13.72
N SER A 76 4.32 8.81 12.83
CA SER A 76 3.37 8.18 11.93
C SER A 76 3.25 8.90 10.59
N CYS A 77 2.90 8.14 9.55
CA CYS A 77 2.50 8.67 8.26
C CYS A 77 1.22 7.95 7.83
N ARG A 78 0.18 8.73 7.52
CA ARG A 78 -1.11 8.29 7.05
C ARG A 78 -1.34 8.79 5.63
N ILE A 79 -1.91 7.93 4.81
CA ILE A 79 -2.30 8.23 3.43
C ILE A 79 -3.75 7.84 3.25
N TRP A 80 -4.49 8.68 2.53
CA TRP A 80 -5.72 8.29 1.86
C TRP A 80 -5.48 8.33 0.36
N GLY A 81 -6.03 7.35 -0.35
CA GLY A 81 -5.75 7.24 -1.77
C GLY A 81 -6.73 6.35 -2.52
N THR A 82 -6.46 6.29 -3.82
CA THR A 82 -7.19 5.47 -4.79
C THR A 82 -6.25 4.38 -5.30
N ALA A 83 -6.64 3.12 -5.09
CA ALA A 83 -5.86 1.96 -5.45
C ALA A 83 -6.16 1.44 -6.87
N GLU A 84 -5.14 0.89 -7.50
CA GLU A 84 -5.17 0.11 -8.72
C GLU A 84 -4.53 -1.26 -8.44
N VAL A 85 -5.26 -2.33 -8.70
CA VAL A 85 -4.80 -3.71 -8.51
C VAL A 85 -4.23 -4.21 -9.84
N LEU A 86 -2.94 -4.54 -9.85
CA LEU A 86 -2.20 -4.98 -11.03
C LEU A 86 -1.78 -6.44 -10.88
N ASP A 87 -2.03 -7.25 -11.90
CA ASP A 87 -1.60 -8.65 -12.02
C ASP A 87 -0.60 -8.89 -13.16
N SER A 88 -0.23 -7.82 -13.87
CA SER A 88 0.60 -7.83 -15.06
C SER A 88 1.23 -6.46 -15.31
N GLY A 89 2.21 -6.41 -16.21
CA GLY A 89 2.91 -5.20 -16.62
C GLY A 89 4.17 -4.89 -15.80
N PRO A 90 4.93 -3.84 -16.18
CA PRO A 90 6.30 -3.64 -15.71
C PRO A 90 6.46 -3.60 -14.18
N LEU A 91 5.53 -2.94 -13.48
CA LEU A 91 5.56 -2.85 -12.01
C LEU A 91 5.29 -4.19 -11.33
N PHE A 92 4.43 -5.03 -11.92
CA PHE A 92 4.20 -6.40 -11.46
C PHE A 92 5.42 -7.28 -11.72
N ASP A 93 6.00 -7.19 -12.93
CA ASP A 93 7.18 -7.96 -13.32
C ASP A 93 8.39 -7.65 -12.42
N GLU A 94 8.61 -6.37 -12.09
CA GLU A 94 9.63 -5.93 -11.14
C GLU A 94 9.40 -6.54 -9.75
N ALA A 95 8.15 -6.53 -9.26
CA ALA A 95 7.82 -7.10 -7.96
C ALA A 95 8.01 -8.63 -7.93
N VAL A 96 7.72 -9.33 -9.03
CA VAL A 96 7.99 -10.76 -9.17
C VAL A 96 9.50 -11.03 -9.13
N ALA A 97 10.29 -10.26 -9.88
CA ALA A 97 11.75 -10.39 -9.90
C ALA A 97 12.36 -10.14 -8.51
N ALA A 98 11.91 -9.10 -7.80
CA ALA A 98 12.40 -8.77 -6.46
C ALA A 98 12.11 -9.85 -5.41
N MET A 99 11.01 -10.59 -5.57
CA MET A 99 10.59 -11.64 -4.63
C MET A 99 11.12 -13.04 -5.00
N ALA A 100 11.62 -13.22 -6.23
CA ALA A 100 12.13 -14.49 -6.74
C ALA A 100 13.28 -15.05 -5.89
N ALA A 101 14.19 -14.18 -5.41
CA ALA A 101 15.29 -14.58 -4.52
C ALA A 101 14.83 -15.18 -3.18
N ARG A 102 13.57 -14.93 -2.79
CA ARG A 102 12.94 -15.46 -1.56
C ARG A 102 11.99 -16.63 -1.85
N ASN A 103 11.99 -17.14 -3.09
CA ASN A 103 11.06 -18.16 -3.60
C ASN A 103 9.58 -17.79 -3.37
N MET A 104 9.28 -16.49 -3.49
CA MET A 104 7.95 -15.93 -3.30
C MET A 104 7.50 -15.25 -4.60
N LYS A 105 6.22 -15.38 -4.95
CA LYS A 105 5.61 -14.67 -6.09
C LYS A 105 4.38 -13.90 -5.62
N PRO A 106 4.33 -12.57 -5.77
CA PRO A 106 3.11 -11.82 -5.48
C PRO A 106 1.99 -12.25 -6.44
N ARG A 107 0.75 -12.28 -5.93
CA ARG A 107 -0.46 -12.50 -6.73
C ARG A 107 -0.89 -11.22 -7.44
N HIS A 108 -0.73 -10.08 -6.76
CA HIS A 108 -0.97 -8.75 -7.30
C HIS A 108 0.06 -7.76 -6.75
N VAL A 109 0.20 -6.64 -7.45
CA VAL A 109 0.79 -5.41 -6.93
C VAL A 109 -0.32 -4.37 -6.84
N VAL A 110 -0.44 -3.69 -5.71
CA VAL A 110 -1.42 -2.63 -5.54
C VAL A 110 -0.69 -1.30 -5.56
N LYS A 111 -0.90 -0.53 -6.62
CA LYS A 111 -0.43 0.85 -6.76
C LYS A 111 -1.50 1.77 -6.19
N VAL A 112 -1.13 2.76 -5.39
CA VAL A 112 -2.09 3.68 -4.77
C VAL A 112 -1.66 5.10 -5.10
N ARG A 113 -2.55 5.84 -5.78
CA ARG A 113 -2.40 7.29 -5.95
C ARG A 113 -2.76 7.98 -4.64
N VAL A 114 -1.86 8.86 -4.18
CA VAL A 114 -2.02 9.62 -2.95
C VAL A 114 -3.00 10.78 -3.18
N ASP A 115 -4.15 10.71 -2.52
CA ASP A 115 -5.15 11.76 -2.55
C ASP A 115 -4.92 12.76 -1.41
N ASP A 116 -4.51 12.28 -0.23
CA ASP A 116 -4.15 13.07 0.95
C ASP A 116 -3.08 12.37 1.82
N VAL A 117 -2.30 13.15 2.58
CA VAL A 117 -1.22 12.66 3.45
C VAL A 117 -1.10 13.49 4.73
N GLU A 118 -1.00 12.79 5.87
CA GLU A 118 -0.73 13.38 7.18
C GLU A 118 0.48 12.68 7.82
N HIS A 119 1.37 13.44 8.45
CA HIS A 119 2.49 12.86 9.18
C HIS A 119 2.83 13.65 10.45
N SER A 120 3.34 12.94 11.48
CA SER A 120 3.70 13.47 12.79
C SER A 120 4.97 12.83 13.32
#